data_AF-A0AA37IBH7-F1
#
_entry.id   AF-A0AA37IBH7-F1
#
_cell.length_a   1.000
_cell.length_b   1.000
_cell.length_c   1.000
_cell.angle_alpha   90.00
_cell.angle_beta   90.00
_cell.angle_gamma   90.00
#
_symmetry.space_group_name_H-M   'P 1'
#
loop_
_entity.id
_entity.type
_entity.pdbx_description
1 polymer ?
#
loop_
_entity_poly.entity_id
_entity_poly.type
_entity_poly.pdbx_seq_one_letter_code
_entity_poly.pdbx_strand_id
1 'polypeptide(L)' 'MNQRATNGDEAAAVARVAEAAREVQAASVALEAHFNEAPAGGPPTLLLARLAAAMSELQQARGSFDKLFSPEE' A
#
# COMPACT_ATOMS: atom_id res chain seq x y z
N MET A 1 28.23 12.43 10.62
CA MET A 1 27.80 11.42 9.61
C MET A 1 26.39 10.86 9.85
N ASN A 2 25.74 11.07 11.01
CA ASN A 2 24.47 10.43 11.35
C ASN A 2 23.21 11.00 10.66
N GLN A 3 23.15 12.29 10.32
CA GLN A 3 21.97 12.90 9.67
C GLN A 3 21.75 12.42 8.22
N ARG A 4 22.79 11.95 7.54
CA ARG A 4 22.69 11.51 6.14
C ARG A 4 22.12 10.10 6.01
N ALA A 5 22.31 9.27 7.04
CA ALA A 5 21.72 7.94 7.14
C ALA A 5 20.23 8.01 7.47
N THR A 6 19.84 8.85 8.44
CA THR A 6 18.43 9.06 8.81
C THR A 6 17.57 9.58 7.65
N ASN A 7 18.11 10.52 6.86
CA ASN A 7 17.40 11.05 5.70
C ASN A 7 17.27 10.02 4.56
N GLY A 8 18.21 9.07 4.47
CA GLY A 8 18.13 7.96 3.51
C GLY A 8 17.06 6.94 3.88
N ASP A 9 16.98 6.60 5.16
CA ASP A 9 15.99 5.66 5.69
C ASP A 9 14.57 6.24 5.60
N GLU A 10 14.41 7.53 5.89
CA GLU A 10 13.14 8.25 5.70
C GLU A 10 12.70 8.26 4.23
N ALA A 11 13.59 8.61 3.30
CA ALA A 11 13.28 8.63 1.88
C ALA A 11 12.88 7.24 1.35
N ALA A 12 13.55 6.19 1.80
CA ALA A 12 13.21 4.80 1.47
C ALA A 12 11.84 4.40 2.02
N ALA A 13 11.53 4.79 3.27
CA ALA A 13 10.24 4.51 3.88
C ALA A 13 9.08 5.24 3.16
N VAL A 14 9.27 6.51 2.79
CA VAL A 14 8.30 7.26 1.98
C VAL A 14 8.09 6.60 0.61
N ALA A 15 9.16 6.19 -0.07
CA ALA A 15 9.08 5.51 -1.35
C ALA A 15 8.26 4.22 -1.27
N ARG A 16 8.47 3.43 -0.21
CA ARG A 16 7.71 2.19 0.06
C ARG A 16 6.23 2.46 0.31
N VAL A 17 5.90 3.48 1.11
CA VAL A 17 4.51 3.88 1.35
C VAL A 17 3.84 4.32 0.03
N ALA A 18 4.53 5.11 -0.77
CA ALA A 18 4.02 5.57 -2.07
C ALA A 18 3.78 4.41 -3.05
N GLU A 19 4.65 3.40 -3.05
CA GLU A 19 4.50 2.19 -3.85
C GLU A 19 3.29 1.36 -3.41
N ALA A 20 3.16 1.08 -2.12
CA ALA A 20 2.01 0.36 -1.59
C ALA A 20 0.68 1.09 -1.86
N ALA A 21 0.68 2.43 -1.80
CA ALA A 21 -0.50 3.22 -2.15
C ALA A 21 -0.88 3.10 -3.64
N ARG A 22 0.11 3.03 -4.54
CA ARG A 22 -0.14 2.78 -5.97
C ARG A 22 -0.75 1.41 -6.21
N GLU A 23 -0.31 0.38 -5.48
CA GLU A 23 -0.90 -0.96 -5.58
C GLU A 23 -2.35 -1.01 -5.08
N VAL A 24 -2.66 -0.32 -3.99
CA VAL A 24 -4.06 -0.17 -3.51
C VAL A 24 -4.92 0.52 -4.57
N GLN A 25 -4.42 1.60 -5.18
CA GLN A 25 -5.13 2.29 -6.25
C GLN A 25 -5.36 1.37 -7.46
N ALA A 26 -4.34 0.64 -7.90
CA ALA A 26 -4.43 -0.28 -9.03
C ALA A 26 -5.44 -1.42 -8.78
N ALA A 27 -5.41 -2.01 -7.58
CA ALA A 27 -6.38 -3.03 -7.18
C ALA A 27 -7.81 -2.49 -7.12
N SER A 28 -7.99 -1.25 -6.64
CA SER A 28 -9.30 -0.59 -6.58
C SER A 28 -9.86 -0.30 -7.97
N VAL A 29 -9.05 0.21 -8.89
CA VAL A 29 -9.45 0.46 -10.28
C VAL A 29 -9.85 -0.84 -10.98
N ALA A 30 -9.10 -1.93 -10.75
CA ALA A 30 -9.46 -3.24 -11.30
C ALA A 30 -10.79 -3.77 -10.76
N LEU A 31 -11.07 -3.55 -9.47
CA LEU A 31 -12.34 -3.90 -8.85
C LEU A 31 -13.50 -3.06 -9.39
N GLU A 32 -13.29 -1.75 -9.55
CA GLU A 32 -14.28 -0.84 -10.14
C GLU A 32 -14.62 -1.22 -11.59
N ALA A 33 -13.61 -1.47 -12.41
CA ALA A 33 -13.80 -1.89 -13.80
C ALA A 33 -14.65 -3.17 -13.90
N HIS A 34 -14.39 -4.15 -13.03
CA HIS A 34 -15.17 -5.39 -12.98
C HIS A 34 -16.66 -5.16 -12.71
N PHE A 35 -17.02 -4.21 -11.84
CA PHE A 35 -18.42 -3.88 -11.56
C PHE A 35 -19.07 -2.98 -12.63
N ASN A 36 -18.27 -2.17 -13.35
CA ASN A 36 -18.76 -1.31 -14.43
C ASN A 36 -19.03 -2.07 -15.75
N GLU A 37 -18.35 -3.19 -16.01
CA GLU A 37 -18.48 -3.97 -17.26
C GLU A 37 -19.70 -4.93 -17.32
N ALA A 38 -20.74 -4.70 -16.50
CA ALA A 38 -22.01 -5.43 -16.40
C ALA A 38 -21.96 -6.75 -15.58
N PRO A 39 -23.08 -7.16 -14.95
CA PRO A 39 -23.11 -8.13 -13.84
C PRO A 39 -22.92 -9.60 -14.25
N ALA A 40 -22.42 -9.86 -15.46
CA ALA A 40 -22.14 -11.21 -15.96
C ALA A 40 -20.70 -11.69 -15.66
N GLY A 41 -19.85 -10.81 -15.12
CA GLY A 41 -18.52 -11.16 -14.65
C GLY A 41 -18.60 -12.14 -13.46
N GLY A 42 -17.80 -13.21 -13.50
CA GLY A 42 -17.69 -14.17 -12.40
C GLY A 42 -17.31 -13.53 -11.06
N PRO A 43 -17.29 -14.29 -9.96
CA PRO A 43 -17.17 -13.73 -8.61
C PRO A 43 -15.91 -12.86 -8.43
N PRO A 44 -16.01 -11.66 -7.82
CA PRO A 44 -14.90 -10.72 -7.65
C PRO A 44 -13.91 -11.14 -6.54
N THR A 45 -13.99 -12.38 -6.04
CA THR A 45 -13.24 -12.86 -4.87
C THR A 45 -11.73 -12.66 -5.02
N LEU A 46 -11.17 -12.88 -6.22
CA LEU A 46 -9.75 -12.67 -6.48
C LEU A 46 -9.36 -11.18 -6.42
N LEU A 47 -10.20 -10.30 -6.97
CA LEU A 47 -9.97 -8.85 -6.96
C LEU A 47 -10.08 -8.29 -5.54
N LEU A 48 -11.05 -8.77 -4.77
CA LEU A 48 -11.19 -8.45 -3.35
C LEU A 48 -10.01 -8.95 -2.53
N ALA A 49 -9.53 -10.17 -2.77
CA ALA A 49 -8.34 -10.71 -2.10
C ALA A 49 -7.09 -9.88 -2.43
N ARG A 50 -6.93 -9.47 -3.70
CA ARG A 50 -5.84 -8.57 -4.12
C ARG A 50 -5.92 -7.22 -3.42
N LEU A 51 -7.11 -6.61 -3.36
CA LEU A 51 -7.30 -5.34 -2.67
C LEU A 51 -6.96 -5.46 -1.18
N ALA A 52 -7.42 -6.53 -0.51
CA ALA A 52 -7.11 -6.78 0.89
C ALA A 52 -5.60 -6.96 1.14
N ALA A 53 -4.91 -7.67 0.25
CA ALA A 53 -3.46 -7.83 0.31
C ALA A 53 -2.73 -6.48 0.16
N ALA A 54 -3.09 -5.67 -0.84
CA ALA A 54 -2.49 -4.35 -1.07
C ALA A 54 -2.73 -3.40 0.13
N MET A 55 -3.93 -3.44 0.73
CA MET A 55 -4.23 -2.65 1.93
C MET A 55 -3.38 -3.08 3.14
N SER A 56 -3.16 -4.39 3.31
CA SER A 56 -2.28 -4.92 4.37
C SER A 56 -0.82 -4.45 4.18
N GLU A 57 -0.33 -4.48 2.94
CA GLU A 57 1.02 -3.99 2.62
C GLU A 57 1.17 -2.49 2.88
N LEU A 58 0.16 -1.68 2.53
CA LEU A 58 0.15 -0.25 2.83
C LEU A 58 0.15 0.01 4.34
N GLN A 59 -0.63 -0.74 5.11
CA GLN A 59 -0.63 -0.63 6.58
C GLN A 59 0.74 -0.97 7.17
N GLN A 60 1.39 -2.03 6.68
CA GLN A 60 2.74 -2.41 7.12
C GLN A 60 3.80 -1.39 6.73
N ALA A 61 3.73 -0.83 5.52
CA ALA A 61 4.62 0.23 5.06
C ALA A 61 4.47 1.49 5.94
N ARG A 62 3.22 1.89 6.24
CA ARG A 62 2.95 3.01 7.13
C ARG A 62 3.45 2.74 8.54
N GLY A 63 3.20 1.57 9.10
CA GLY A 63 3.70 1.21 10.42
C GLY A 63 5.23 1.20 10.51
N SER A 64 5.92 0.82 9.43
CA SER A 64 7.39 0.89 9.36
C SER A 64 7.89 2.33 9.28
N PHE A 65 7.18 3.20 8.56
CA PHE A 65 7.44 4.64 8.51
C PHE A 65 7.22 5.30 9.88
N ASP A 66 6.08 5.03 10.53
CA ASP A 66 5.72 5.62 11.83
C ASP A 66 6.77 5.29 12.92
N LYS A 67 7.37 4.10 12.88
CA LYS A 67 8.48 3.68 13.77
C LYS A 67 9.75 4.51 13.62
N LEU A 68 9.97 5.17 12.48
CA LEU A 68 11.11 6.09 12.31
C LEU A 68 10.94 7.37 13.14
N PHE A 69 9.70 7.71 13.51
CA PHE A 69 9.35 8.95 14.22
C PHE A 69 8.81 8.71 15.64
N SER A 70 8.46 7.47 15.96
CA SER A 70 8.04 7.05 17.29
C SER A 70 9.17 6.25 17.94
N PRO A 71 10.12 6.90 18.64
CA PRO A 71 11.07 6.16 19.46
C PRO A 71 10.27 5.41 20.52
N GLU A 72 10.37 4.09 20.55
CA GLU A 72 9.84 3.29 21.65
C GLU A 72 10.51 3.79 22.95
N GLU A 73 9.72 4.28 23.91
CA GLU A 73 10.15 4.62 25.28
C GLU A 73 10.63 3.38 26.05
#